data_AF-A0A2J4YPB1-F1
#
_entry.id   AF-A0A2J4YPB1-F1
#
_cell.length_a   1.000
_cell.length_b   1.000
_cell.length_c   1.000
_cell.angle_alpha   90.00
_cell.angle_beta   90.00
_cell.angle_gamma   90.00
#
_symmetry.space_group_name_H-M   'P 1'
#
loop_
_entity.id
_entity.type
_entity.pdbx_description
1 polymer ?
#
loop_
_entity_poly.entity_id
_entity_poly.type
_entity_poly.pdbx_seq_one_letter_code
_entity_poly.pdbx_strand_id
1 'polypeptide(L)'
;GYVWAPFAQELETSGGHQVFATKDLQKDGYLIYNNYVVRKAFAEQYPQTVSAFLRVHQQKVDEFKKDPERAAAIVAKEVGAPVTTAVNTLGGLEYPTLSQQGTAQWLGNGTQTTDSGIGKALTKTSHFLADIGEIRQRDIPASWDSAINSRYIRDAAVAAQ
;
A
#
# COMPACT_ATOMS: atom_id res chain seq x y z
N GLY A 1 12.91 12.28 14.37
CA GLY A 1 12.45 12.65 13.01
C GLY A 1 11.32 11.73 12.59
N TYR A 2 10.62 12.04 11.49
CA TYR A 2 9.62 11.13 10.92
C TYR A 2 10.32 10.17 9.95
N VAL A 3 10.54 8.93 10.38
CA VAL A 3 11.36 7.96 9.67
C VAL A 3 10.74 6.57 9.72
N TRP A 4 11.11 5.73 8.76
CA TRP A 4 10.69 4.33 8.65
C TRP A 4 11.78 3.41 9.20
N ALA A 5 11.48 2.12 9.36
CA ALA A 5 12.52 1.11 9.59
C ALA A 5 13.48 1.05 8.38
N PRO A 6 14.80 0.82 8.60
CA PRO A 6 15.46 0.51 9.86
C PRO A 6 15.72 1.72 10.78
N PHE A 7 15.73 2.94 10.27
CA PHE A 7 16.16 4.14 11.01
C PHE A 7 15.33 4.42 12.27
N ALA A 8 14.03 4.15 12.25
CA ALA A 8 13.18 4.27 13.44
C ALA A 8 13.71 3.41 14.61
N GLN A 9 14.19 2.20 14.31
CA GLN A 9 14.71 1.28 15.32
C GLN A 9 16.09 1.70 15.84
N GLU A 10 16.94 2.28 14.99
CA GLU A 10 18.21 2.88 15.42
C GLU A 10 17.99 4.04 16.40
N LEU A 11 16.97 4.87 16.15
CA LEU A 11 16.59 5.97 17.05
C LEU A 11 16.07 5.46 18.40
N GLU A 12 15.23 4.43 18.40
CA GLU A 12 14.73 3.80 19.64
C GLU A 12 15.85 3.17 20.46
N THR A 13 16.77 2.45 19.79
CA THR A 13 17.94 1.85 20.44
C THR A 13 18.86 2.90 21.05
N SER A 14 18.89 4.10 20.48
CA SER A 14 19.65 5.25 20.98
C SER A 14 18.94 6.01 22.11
N GLY A 15 17.85 5.47 22.68
CA GLY A 15 17.08 6.08 23.76
C GLY A 15 15.92 6.97 23.31
N GLY A 16 15.62 6.98 22.01
CA GLY A 16 14.42 7.61 21.47
C GLY A 16 13.15 6.85 21.85
N HIS A 17 12.01 7.53 21.79
CA HIS A 17 10.70 6.91 21.97
C HIS A 17 9.74 7.39 20.88
N GLN A 18 8.86 6.50 20.42
CA GLN A 18 7.82 6.85 19.48
C GLN A 18 6.85 7.85 20.12
N VAL A 19 6.72 9.04 19.52
CA VAL A 19 5.74 10.06 19.92
C VAL A 19 4.45 9.98 19.10
N PHE A 20 4.54 9.44 17.89
CA PHE A 20 3.44 9.39 16.92
C PHE A 20 3.75 8.37 15.83
N ALA A 21 2.75 7.62 15.35
CA ALA A 21 2.90 6.68 14.24
C ALA A 21 2.09 7.13 13.02
N THR A 22 2.55 6.80 11.81
CA THR A 22 1.84 7.12 10.55
C THR A 22 0.39 6.65 10.54
N LYS A 23 0.11 5.48 11.13
CA LYS A 23 -1.25 4.94 11.24
C LYS A 23 -2.19 5.86 12.01
N ASP A 24 -1.68 6.67 12.93
CA ASP A 24 -2.46 7.60 13.73
C ASP A 24 -2.96 8.80 12.89
N LEU A 25 -2.45 9.00 11.68
CA LEU A 25 -2.99 9.97 10.73
C LEU A 25 -4.29 9.50 10.06
N GLN A 26 -4.57 8.19 10.07
CA GLN A 26 -5.77 7.65 9.43
C GLN A 26 -7.05 8.16 10.08
N LYS A 27 -7.07 8.36 11.42
CA LYS A 27 -8.22 8.96 12.13
C LYS A 27 -8.52 10.39 11.69
N ASP A 28 -7.50 11.10 11.19
CA ASP A 28 -7.63 12.45 10.65
C ASP A 28 -7.88 12.43 9.12
N GLY A 29 -8.12 11.24 8.57
CA GLY A 29 -8.46 11.02 7.17
C GLY A 29 -7.26 11.04 6.22
N TYR A 30 -6.03 10.92 6.73
CA TYR A 30 -4.83 10.81 5.90
C TYR A 30 -4.38 9.35 5.85
N LEU A 31 -4.47 8.77 4.66
CA LEU A 31 -4.00 7.42 4.39
C LEU A 31 -2.66 7.51 3.65
N ILE A 32 -1.59 7.07 4.30
CA ILE A 32 -0.27 6.87 3.67
C ILE A 32 -0.15 5.38 3.37
N TYR A 33 0.22 5.03 2.13
CA TYR A 33 0.14 3.67 1.65
C TYR A 33 1.27 3.34 0.67
N ASN A 34 1.57 2.05 0.56
CA ASN A 34 2.36 1.49 -0.53
C ASN A 34 1.40 0.86 -1.55
N ASN A 35 1.68 1.00 -2.85
CA ASN A 35 0.86 0.40 -3.89
C ASN A 35 1.70 -0.21 -5.01
N TYR A 36 1.06 -1.12 -5.75
CA TYR A 36 1.53 -1.54 -7.06
C TYR A 36 0.79 -0.73 -8.13
N VAL A 37 1.53 -0.27 -9.14
CA VAL A 37 0.96 0.36 -10.33
C VAL A 37 1.33 -0.48 -11.55
N VAL A 38 0.39 -0.59 -12.49
CA VAL A 38 0.57 -1.37 -13.72
C VAL A 38 0.20 -0.50 -14.92
N ARG A 39 0.97 -0.62 -16.00
CA ARG A 39 0.64 0.09 -17.25
C ARG A 39 -0.68 -0.43 -17.80
N LYS A 40 -1.57 0.50 -18.18
CA LYS A 40 -2.91 0.19 -18.72
C LYS A 40 -2.87 -0.84 -19.84
N ALA A 41 -2.03 -0.63 -20.86
CA ALA A 41 -1.91 -1.55 -21.99
C ALA A 41 -1.51 -2.98 -21.57
N PHE A 42 -0.61 -3.11 -20.59
CA PHE A 42 -0.21 -4.42 -20.07
C PHE A 42 -1.35 -5.10 -19.32
N ALA A 43 -2.07 -4.35 -18.48
CA ALA A 43 -3.17 -4.91 -17.70
C ALA A 43 -4.39 -5.29 -18.57
N GLU A 44 -4.61 -4.59 -19.67
CA GLU A 44 -5.64 -4.92 -20.67
C GLU A 44 -5.25 -6.13 -21.51
N GLN A 45 -3.98 -6.24 -21.90
CA GLN A 45 -3.47 -7.38 -22.67
C GLN A 45 -3.34 -8.66 -21.82
N TYR A 46 -2.97 -8.53 -20.55
CA TYR A 46 -2.69 -9.65 -19.65
C TYR A 46 -3.49 -9.59 -18.34
N PRO A 47 -4.84 -9.52 -18.39
CA PRO A 47 -5.65 -9.33 -17.20
C PRO A 47 -5.51 -10.48 -16.20
N GLN A 48 -5.39 -11.71 -16.69
CA GLN A 48 -5.21 -12.89 -15.84
C GLN A 48 -3.86 -12.90 -15.12
N THR A 49 -2.81 -12.40 -15.77
CA THR A 49 -1.48 -12.27 -15.16
C THR A 49 -1.50 -11.26 -14.03
N VAL A 50 -2.18 -10.12 -14.21
CA VAL A 50 -2.31 -9.11 -13.15
C VAL A 50 -3.08 -9.68 -11.95
N SER A 51 -4.22 -10.33 -12.16
CA SER A 51 -4.97 -10.94 -11.06
C SER A 51 -4.23 -12.11 -10.41
N ALA A 52 -3.44 -12.89 -11.18
CA ALA A 52 -2.59 -13.94 -10.62
C ALA A 52 -1.47 -13.37 -9.74
N PHE A 53 -0.83 -12.27 -10.16
CA PHE A 53 0.16 -11.56 -9.34
C PHE A 53 -0.45 -11.11 -8.00
N LEU A 54 -1.66 -10.54 -8.03
CA LEU A 54 -2.35 -10.11 -6.80
C LEU A 54 -2.68 -11.30 -5.87
N ARG A 55 -3.06 -12.45 -6.42
CA ARG A 55 -3.25 -13.67 -5.63
C ARG A 55 -1.95 -14.17 -5.00
N VAL A 56 -0.84 -14.15 -5.73
CA VAL A 56 0.47 -14.51 -5.17
C VAL A 56 0.86 -13.55 -4.06
N HIS A 57 0.62 -12.24 -4.23
CA HIS A 57 0.86 -11.27 -3.16
C HIS A 57 0.05 -11.61 -1.90
N GLN A 58 -1.25 -11.90 -2.02
CA GLN A 58 -2.07 -12.33 -0.89
C GLN A 58 -1.51 -13.59 -0.22
N GLN A 59 -1.12 -14.60 -1.00
CA GLN A 59 -0.50 -15.82 -0.46
C GLN A 59 0.77 -15.51 0.34
N LYS A 60 1.61 -14.57 -0.13
CA LYS A 60 2.83 -14.17 0.61
C LYS A 60 2.52 -13.37 1.88
N VAL A 61 1.48 -12.55 1.86
CA VAL A 61 0.96 -11.90 3.07
C VAL A 61 0.47 -12.95 4.06
N ASP A 62 -0.25 -13.98 3.61
CA ASP A 62 -0.78 -15.04 4.47
C ASP A 62 0.35 -15.92 5.05
N GLU A 63 1.38 -16.24 4.25
CA GLU A 63 2.61 -16.88 4.72
C GLU A 63 3.30 -16.04 5.80
N PHE A 64 3.44 -14.73 5.58
CA PHE A 64 4.01 -13.82 6.57
C PHE A 64 3.17 -13.74 7.85
N LYS A 65 1.84 -13.67 7.76
CA LYS A 65 0.95 -13.67 8.94
C LYS A 65 1.04 -14.97 9.73
N LYS A 66 1.32 -16.10 9.06
CA LYS A 66 1.45 -17.42 9.68
C LYS A 66 2.81 -17.62 10.34
N ASP A 67 3.89 -17.20 9.68
CA ASP A 67 5.27 -17.36 10.14
C ASP A 67 6.11 -16.14 9.73
N PRO A 68 6.04 -15.05 10.52
CA PRO A 68 6.69 -13.78 10.17
C PRO A 68 8.19 -13.91 10.00
N GLU A 69 8.87 -14.68 10.86
CA GLU A 69 10.31 -14.85 10.82
C GLU A 69 10.76 -15.58 9.55
N ARG A 70 10.11 -16.72 9.23
CA ARG A 70 10.45 -17.49 8.04
C ARG A 70 10.19 -16.70 6.76
N ALA A 71 9.04 -16.02 6.66
CA ALA A 71 8.70 -15.24 5.49
C ALA A 71 9.63 -14.02 5.33
N ALA A 72 9.91 -13.30 6.42
CA ALA A 72 10.81 -12.15 6.41
C ALA A 72 12.26 -12.54 6.14
N ALA A 73 12.71 -13.76 6.50
CA ALA A 73 14.06 -14.23 6.19
C ALA A 73 14.34 -14.29 4.68
N ILE A 74 13.32 -14.60 3.87
CA ILE A 74 13.43 -14.57 2.40
C ILE A 74 13.69 -13.13 1.94
N VAL A 75 12.87 -12.18 2.43
CA VAL A 75 13.02 -10.75 2.09
C VAL A 75 14.38 -10.23 2.55
N ALA A 76 14.77 -10.51 3.79
CA ALA A 76 16.03 -10.10 4.40
C ALA A 76 17.25 -10.54 3.58
N LYS A 77 17.23 -11.78 3.08
CA LYS A 77 18.29 -12.31 2.20
C LYS A 77 18.40 -11.52 0.90
N GLU A 78 17.28 -11.23 0.25
CA GLU A 78 17.27 -10.52 -1.05
C GLU A 78 17.69 -9.05 -0.91
N VAL A 79 17.30 -8.38 0.18
CA VAL A 79 17.61 -6.96 0.41
C VAL A 79 18.92 -6.72 1.18
N GLY A 80 19.57 -7.79 1.66
CA GLY A 80 20.80 -7.71 2.45
C GLY A 80 20.63 -7.07 3.83
N ALA A 81 19.48 -7.26 4.48
CA ALA A 81 19.18 -6.70 5.80
C ALA A 81 19.11 -7.81 6.89
N PRO A 82 19.25 -7.47 8.18
CA PRO A 82 18.95 -8.40 9.26
C PRO A 82 17.51 -8.91 9.19
N VAL A 83 17.29 -10.19 9.53
CA VAL A 83 15.94 -10.79 9.55
C VAL A 83 15.01 -10.02 10.49
N THR A 84 15.51 -9.61 11.66
CA THR A 84 14.76 -8.80 12.64
C THR A 84 14.29 -7.46 12.05
N THR A 85 15.14 -6.78 11.27
CA THR A 85 14.76 -5.56 10.54
C THR A 85 13.63 -5.84 9.55
N ALA A 86 13.71 -6.93 8.78
CA ALA A 86 12.66 -7.30 7.83
C ALA A 86 11.34 -7.65 8.54
N VAL A 87 11.39 -8.41 9.64
CA VAL A 87 10.21 -8.75 10.46
C VAL A 87 9.55 -7.47 10.98
N ASN A 88 10.32 -6.57 11.58
CA ASN A 88 9.79 -5.33 12.15
C ASN A 88 9.21 -4.41 11.07
N THR A 89 9.89 -4.29 9.94
CA THR A 89 9.43 -3.46 8.81
C THR A 89 8.11 -3.99 8.25
N LEU A 90 8.05 -5.28 7.93
CA LEU A 90 6.86 -5.91 7.36
C LEU A 90 5.72 -5.98 8.37
N GLY A 91 6.02 -6.18 9.66
CA GLY A 91 5.05 -6.22 10.75
C GLY A 91 4.45 -4.86 11.10
N GLY A 92 5.13 -3.76 10.74
CA GLY A 92 4.61 -2.40 10.89
C GLY A 92 3.56 -2.00 9.85
N LEU A 93 3.28 -2.85 8.85
CA LEU A 93 2.34 -2.59 7.78
C LEU A 93 0.98 -3.25 8.03
N GLU A 94 -0.08 -2.60 7.54
CA GLU A 94 -1.41 -3.18 7.44
C GLU A 94 -1.60 -3.83 6.07
N TYR A 95 -2.13 -5.06 6.04
CA TYR A 95 -2.38 -5.80 4.80
C TYR A 95 -3.85 -6.20 4.68
N PRO A 96 -4.67 -5.35 4.02
CA PRO A 96 -6.06 -5.67 3.72
C PRO A 96 -6.12 -6.82 2.73
N THR A 97 -7.09 -7.73 2.91
CA THR A 97 -7.30 -8.85 1.98
C THR A 97 -7.71 -8.36 0.60
N LEU A 98 -7.57 -9.19 -0.44
CA LEU A 98 -8.07 -8.88 -1.79
C LEU A 98 -9.53 -8.39 -1.77
N SER A 99 -10.38 -9.04 -0.99
CA SER A 99 -11.79 -8.67 -0.83
C SER A 99 -11.95 -7.29 -0.16
N GLN A 100 -11.18 -7.01 0.89
CA GLN A 100 -11.20 -5.70 1.56
C GLN A 100 -10.70 -4.60 0.61
N GLN A 101 -9.61 -4.85 -0.12
CA GLN A 101 -9.04 -3.89 -1.07
C GLN A 101 -10.04 -3.49 -2.17
N GLY A 102 -10.94 -4.39 -2.57
CA GLY A 102 -12.00 -4.13 -3.55
C GLY A 102 -13.21 -3.33 -3.03
N THR A 103 -13.18 -2.80 -1.80
CA THR A 103 -14.27 -2.01 -1.21
C THR A 103 -14.00 -0.50 -1.29
N ALA A 104 -15.04 0.32 -1.05
CA ALA A 104 -14.91 1.79 -0.97
C ALA A 104 -13.92 2.26 0.11
N GLN A 105 -13.66 1.44 1.14
CA GLN A 105 -12.65 1.74 2.15
C GLN A 105 -11.23 1.82 1.55
N TRP A 106 -10.96 1.12 0.44
CA TRP A 106 -9.64 1.00 -0.17
C TRP A 106 -9.63 1.48 -1.63
N LEU A 107 -9.55 0.58 -2.62
CA LEU A 107 -9.47 0.94 -4.06
C LEU A 107 -10.84 1.25 -4.69
N GLY A 108 -11.94 0.92 -4.00
CA GLY A 108 -13.29 1.10 -4.50
C GLY A 108 -13.86 -0.14 -5.20
N ASN A 109 -15.18 -0.16 -5.36
CA ASN A 109 -15.92 -1.26 -5.97
C ASN A 109 -15.99 -1.18 -7.51
N GLY A 110 -15.25 -0.27 -8.14
CA GLY A 110 -15.21 -0.06 -9.58
C GLY A 110 -16.12 1.06 -10.07
N THR A 111 -16.85 1.72 -9.16
CA THR A 111 -17.58 2.96 -9.42
C THR A 111 -17.07 4.04 -8.46
N GLN A 112 -16.96 5.29 -8.95
CA GLN A 112 -16.54 6.45 -8.14
C GLN A 112 -15.26 6.19 -7.34
N THR A 113 -14.21 5.65 -8.00
CA THR A 113 -12.98 5.26 -7.30
C THR A 113 -12.20 6.49 -6.79
N THR A 114 -12.48 7.68 -7.31
CA THR A 114 -12.06 8.97 -6.73
C THR A 114 -12.51 9.14 -5.27
N ASP A 115 -13.69 8.63 -4.91
CA ASP A 115 -14.25 8.73 -3.56
C ASP A 115 -13.89 7.54 -2.65
N SER A 116 -13.13 6.57 -3.17
CA SER A 116 -12.56 5.49 -2.39
C SER A 116 -11.51 5.99 -1.40
N GLY A 117 -11.10 5.17 -0.44
CA GLY A 117 -10.03 5.53 0.51
C GLY A 117 -8.74 5.97 -0.19
N ILE A 118 -8.29 5.22 -1.20
CA ILE A 118 -7.10 5.57 -1.99
C ILE A 118 -7.35 6.78 -2.89
N GLY A 119 -8.54 6.93 -3.47
CA GLY A 119 -8.88 8.12 -4.27
C GLY A 119 -8.82 9.41 -3.45
N LYS A 120 -9.42 9.40 -2.26
CA LYS A 120 -9.35 10.52 -1.30
C LYS A 120 -7.92 10.79 -0.85
N ALA A 121 -7.13 9.75 -0.62
CA ALA A 121 -5.72 9.88 -0.27
C ALA A 121 -4.93 10.56 -1.39
N LEU A 122 -5.08 10.12 -2.65
CA LEU A 122 -4.45 10.74 -3.82
C LEU A 122 -4.84 12.21 -3.98
N THR A 123 -6.13 12.54 -3.81
CA THR A 123 -6.60 13.94 -3.86
C THR A 123 -5.92 14.78 -2.77
N LYS A 124 -5.89 14.32 -1.52
CA LYS A 124 -5.25 15.05 -0.43
C LYS A 124 -3.74 15.19 -0.64
N THR A 125 -3.06 14.12 -1.02
CA THR A 125 -1.61 14.12 -1.25
C THR A 125 -1.24 15.03 -2.41
N SER A 126 -1.96 14.97 -3.53
CA SER A 126 -1.68 15.84 -4.69
C SER A 126 -1.89 17.32 -4.36
N HIS A 127 -2.95 17.68 -3.65
CA HIS A 127 -3.14 19.06 -3.20
C HIS A 127 -2.07 19.51 -2.22
N PHE A 128 -1.72 18.68 -1.23
CA PHE A 128 -0.61 18.99 -0.32
C PHE A 128 0.70 19.24 -1.08
N LEU A 129 1.05 18.37 -2.04
CA LEU A 129 2.24 18.53 -2.87
C LEU A 129 2.18 19.81 -3.73
N ALA A 130 1.01 20.21 -4.21
CA ALA A 130 0.86 21.46 -4.94
C ALA A 130 1.00 22.69 -4.03
N ASP A 131 0.44 22.63 -2.82
CA ASP A 131 0.50 23.72 -1.83
C ASP A 131 1.95 24.01 -1.39
N ILE A 132 2.80 22.97 -1.33
CA ILE A 132 4.23 23.12 -1.03
C ILE A 132 5.11 23.34 -2.28
N GLY A 133 4.51 23.37 -3.47
CA GLY A 133 5.20 23.67 -4.73
C GLY A 133 5.93 22.50 -5.41
N GLU A 134 5.76 21.26 -4.95
CA GLU A 134 6.36 20.06 -5.54
C GLU A 134 5.69 19.65 -6.86
N ILE A 135 4.40 19.95 -7.02
CA ILE A 135 3.66 19.75 -8.28
C ILE A 135 2.84 20.98 -8.65
N ARG A 136 2.42 21.09 -9.92
CA ARG A 136 1.56 22.20 -10.35
C ARG A 136 0.10 21.85 -10.12
N GLN A 137 -0.66 22.76 -9.52
CA GLN A 137 -2.11 22.60 -9.30
C GLN A 137 -2.86 22.20 -10.59
N ARG A 138 -2.45 22.73 -11.74
CA ARG A 138 -3.07 22.45 -13.05
C ARG A 138 -2.85 21.01 -13.55
N ASP A 139 -1.89 20.28 -12.99
CA ASP A 139 -1.59 18.90 -13.39
C ASP A 139 -2.36 17.88 -12.55
N ILE A 140 -3.06 18.32 -11.49
CA ILE A 140 -3.91 17.46 -10.67
C ILE A 140 -5.18 17.14 -11.47
N PRO A 141 -5.50 15.86 -11.72
CA PRO A 141 -6.71 15.50 -12.45
C PRO A 141 -7.95 15.80 -11.61
N ALA A 142 -9.07 16.12 -12.27
CA ALA A 142 -10.35 16.34 -11.60
C ALA A 142 -10.93 15.07 -10.96
N SER A 143 -10.46 13.89 -11.38
CA SER A 143 -10.89 12.58 -10.90
C SER A 143 -9.78 11.55 -11.09
N TRP A 144 -9.74 10.56 -10.20
CA TRP A 144 -8.84 9.41 -10.24
C TRP A 144 -9.49 8.17 -10.89
N ASP A 145 -10.72 8.28 -11.41
CA ASP A 145 -11.49 7.12 -11.87
C ASP A 145 -10.82 6.36 -13.01
N SER A 146 -10.03 7.08 -13.83
CA SER A 146 -9.25 6.48 -14.92
C SER A 146 -7.91 5.87 -14.47
N ALA A 147 -7.43 6.25 -13.29
CA ALA A 147 -6.16 5.81 -12.72
C ALA A 147 -6.33 4.65 -11.73
N ILE A 148 -7.46 4.60 -11.01
CA ILE A 148 -7.77 3.55 -10.05
C ILE A 148 -8.75 2.55 -10.68
N ASN A 149 -8.21 1.41 -11.10
CA ASN A 149 -9.01 0.31 -11.66
C ASN A 149 -9.05 -0.88 -10.69
N SER A 150 -10.14 -0.99 -9.93
CA SER A 150 -10.32 -2.08 -8.96
C SER A 150 -10.86 -3.39 -9.54
N ARG A 151 -11.07 -3.48 -10.86
CA ARG A 151 -11.51 -4.72 -11.49
C ARG A 151 -10.54 -5.88 -11.18
N TYR A 152 -9.24 -5.67 -11.35
CA TYR A 152 -8.26 -6.75 -11.21
C TYR A 152 -8.17 -7.34 -9.80
N ILE A 153 -8.30 -6.50 -8.77
CA ILE A 153 -8.31 -6.95 -7.37
C ILE A 153 -9.59 -7.70 -7.03
N ARG A 154 -10.74 -7.26 -7.58
CA ARG A 154 -12.03 -7.93 -7.43
C ARG A 154 -12.05 -9.29 -8.14
N ASP A 155 -11.55 -9.35 -9.37
CA ASP A 155 -11.38 -10.59 -10.13
C ASP A 155 -10.44 -11.56 -9.39
N ALA A 156 -9.38 -11.04 -8.77
CA ALA A 156 -8.46 -11.83 -7.94
C ALA A 156 -9.13 -12.40 -6.68
N ALA A 157 -10.02 -11.63 -6.04
CA ALA A 157 -10.73 -12.04 -4.83
C ALA A 157 -11.74 -13.16 -5.04
N VAL A 158 -12.45 -13.16 -6.18
CA VAL A 158 -13.44 -14.21 -6.52
C VAL A 158 -12.77 -15.57 -6.71
N ALA A 159 -11.62 -15.61 -7.38
CA ALA A 159 -10.89 -16.85 -7.68
C ALA A 159 -10.06 -17.40 -6.49
N ALA A 160 -10.06 -16.70 -5.35
CA ALA A 160 -9.37 -17.12 -4.13
C ALA A 160 -10.32 -17.84 -3.13
N GLN A 161 -11.62 -17.91 -3.46
CA GLN A 161 -12.63 -18.71 -2.76
C GLN A 161 -12.70 -20.13 -3.33
#